data_AF-A0A6L8EBR6-F1
#
_entry.id   AF-A0A6L8EBR6-F1
#
_cell.length_a   1.000
_cell.length_b   1.000
_cell.length_c   1.000
_cell.angle_alpha   90.00
_cell.angle_beta   90.00
_cell.angle_gamma   90.00
#
_symmetry.space_group_name_H-M   'P 1'
#
loop_
_entity.id
_entity.type
_entity.pdbx_description
1 polymer ?
#
loop_
_entity_poly.entity_id
_entity_poly.type
_entity_poly.pdbx_seq_one_letter_code
_entity_poly.pdbx_strand_id
1 'polypeptide(L)'
;MNKNISGAKRLITKAMEDTGFRARLLANPKQAIERELGVTIADGFAIHIHEISGDTTHLVLPPPSRLTEEERQAALTGQASLAFLKKTMHDPAPPLRPPVRKPLPARISTRSPDALSEAGRASIRRGLEFLESAIDANGAWHCIRFNTADPEIPRHYEKPAFISAFCTLALECCEEERARAIHARSLEYIIETMEYPGLWRYYRHLPQDLDSTALCSLLVGSHPWILLERNIPQVLANRDAEGRFMTWLLGENEPDVVARFRIEADPVVNANIIAWLGGSPETRPETRDAQKWLETLIREDKLHGASKWYPDTVTIYYSIARAMVRAAPAFDHLRTVLAERILDLRDERGGFGNVLHTAQAVSALSQIDSLDRIDAKACFEELLSWQNDDGSWPELLAFGDQTLKWGVFGQIGHASESMTTAFCIEALERLIKADWV
;
A
#
# COMPACT_ATOMS: atom_id res chain seq x y z
N MET A 1 21.42 -3.08 -12.75
CA MET A 1 21.59 -4.04 -11.64
C MET A 1 20.58 -5.15 -11.82
N ASN A 2 21.01 -6.40 -11.91
CA ASN A 2 20.11 -7.55 -12.02
C ASN A 2 19.25 -7.66 -10.74
N LYS A 3 18.05 -7.06 -10.74
CA LYS A 3 17.04 -7.14 -9.68
C LYS A 3 16.21 -8.44 -9.72
N ASN A 4 16.59 -9.41 -10.55
CA ASN A 4 15.67 -10.46 -11.03
C ASN A 4 15.98 -11.89 -10.52
N ILE A 5 16.69 -12.02 -9.40
CA ILE A 5 16.83 -13.29 -8.67
C ILE A 5 16.58 -12.98 -7.19
N SER A 6 15.79 -13.82 -6.52
CA SER A 6 15.53 -13.67 -5.09
C SER A 6 16.81 -13.52 -4.28
N GLY A 7 16.79 -12.66 -3.25
CA GLY A 7 17.97 -12.38 -2.43
C GLY A 7 18.62 -13.67 -1.91
N ALA A 8 17.80 -14.58 -1.38
CA ALA A 8 18.27 -15.89 -0.93
C ALA A 8 18.85 -16.77 -2.05
N LYS A 9 18.17 -16.89 -3.20
CA LYS A 9 18.66 -17.71 -4.32
C LYS A 9 19.96 -17.17 -4.89
N ARG A 10 20.09 -15.85 -5.02
CA ARG A 10 21.34 -15.21 -5.45
C ARG A 10 22.49 -15.52 -4.50
N LEU A 11 22.27 -15.44 -3.19
CA LEU A 11 23.28 -15.78 -2.18
C LEU A 11 23.67 -17.27 -2.27
N ILE A 12 22.70 -18.17 -2.41
CA ILE A 12 22.95 -19.62 -2.54
C ILE A 12 23.74 -19.93 -3.81
N THR A 13 23.30 -19.43 -4.97
CA THR A 13 23.99 -19.64 -6.26
C THR A 13 25.43 -19.15 -6.18
N LYS A 14 25.66 -17.94 -5.63
CA LYS A 14 27.02 -17.42 -5.46
C LYS A 14 27.86 -18.27 -4.50
N ALA A 15 27.28 -18.77 -3.42
CA ALA A 15 27.97 -19.64 -2.48
C ALA A 15 28.28 -21.05 -3.04
N MET A 16 27.62 -21.46 -4.12
CA MET A 16 27.97 -22.67 -4.86
C MET A 16 29.14 -22.45 -5.83
N GLU A 17 29.28 -21.25 -6.39
CA GLU A 17 30.27 -20.92 -7.41
C GLU A 17 31.57 -20.31 -6.83
N ASP A 18 31.47 -19.57 -5.72
CA ASP A 18 32.59 -18.86 -5.07
C ASP A 18 32.80 -19.40 -3.63
N THR A 19 33.82 -20.24 -3.47
CA THR A 19 34.20 -20.84 -2.17
C THR A 19 34.65 -19.78 -1.16
N GLY A 20 35.27 -18.69 -1.62
CA GLY A 20 35.67 -17.58 -0.76
C GLY A 20 34.46 -16.80 -0.24
N PHE A 21 33.46 -16.57 -1.09
CA PHE A 21 32.19 -16.00 -0.67
C PHE A 21 31.45 -16.93 0.30
N ARG A 22 31.38 -18.24 0.00
CA ARG A 22 30.79 -19.24 0.89
C ARG A 22 31.41 -19.19 2.29
N ALA A 23 32.74 -19.20 2.39
CA ALA A 23 33.43 -19.11 3.67
C ALA A 23 33.11 -17.81 4.43
N ARG A 24 33.05 -16.66 3.74
CA ARG A 24 32.63 -15.38 4.34
C ARG A 24 31.18 -15.40 4.81
N LEU A 25 30.28 -15.97 4.00
CA LEU A 25 28.86 -16.07 4.31
C LEU A 25 28.61 -16.93 5.55
N LEU A 26 29.38 -17.99 5.77
CA LEU A 26 29.32 -18.81 6.98
C LEU A 26 29.91 -18.10 8.21
N ALA A 27 31.05 -17.42 8.03
CA ALA A 27 31.75 -16.78 9.14
C ALA A 27 31.06 -15.49 9.64
N ASN A 28 30.54 -14.68 8.72
CA ASN A 28 29.82 -13.44 9.05
C ASN A 28 28.65 -13.21 8.09
N PRO A 29 27.51 -13.90 8.30
CA PRO A 29 26.35 -13.84 7.42
C PRO A 29 25.84 -12.42 7.17
N LYS A 30 25.67 -11.62 8.23
CA LYS A 30 25.15 -10.24 8.13
C LYS A 30 26.03 -9.41 7.19
N GLN A 31 27.33 -9.33 7.47
CA GLN A 31 28.26 -8.53 6.66
C GLN A 31 28.36 -9.04 5.22
N ALA A 32 28.37 -10.36 5.01
CA ALA A 32 28.44 -10.93 3.67
C ALA A 32 27.20 -10.59 2.83
N ILE A 33 26.01 -10.65 3.44
CA ILE A 33 24.74 -10.32 2.78
C ILE A 33 24.67 -8.82 2.49
N GLU A 34 25.00 -7.96 3.46
CA GLU A 34 25.01 -6.51 3.29
C GLU A 34 25.93 -6.08 2.14
N ARG A 35 27.14 -6.63 2.09
CA ARG A 35 28.10 -6.37 1.01
C ARG A 35 27.62 -6.89 -0.35
N GLU A 36 27.02 -8.06 -0.39
CA GLU A 36 26.58 -8.67 -1.65
C GLU A 36 25.35 -7.99 -2.24
N LEU A 37 24.37 -7.66 -1.39
CA LEU A 37 23.09 -7.11 -1.81
C LEU A 37 23.07 -5.58 -1.77
N GLY A 38 24.08 -4.94 -1.18
CA GLY A 38 24.15 -3.48 -1.06
C GLY A 38 23.07 -2.92 -0.13
N VAL A 39 22.77 -3.65 0.94
CA VAL A 39 21.73 -3.30 1.93
C VAL A 39 22.34 -3.18 3.31
N THR A 40 21.62 -2.54 4.22
CA THR A 40 21.94 -2.53 5.65
C THR A 40 20.86 -3.29 6.40
N ILE A 41 21.27 -4.26 7.21
CA ILE A 41 20.38 -5.04 8.07
C ILE A 41 20.38 -4.40 9.46
N ALA A 42 19.20 -4.24 10.04
CA ALA A 42 19.05 -3.62 11.36
C ALA A 42 19.92 -4.28 12.44
N ASP A 43 20.40 -3.46 13.38
CA ASP A 43 21.11 -3.95 14.55
C ASP A 43 20.13 -4.67 15.48
N GLY A 44 20.49 -5.90 15.89
CA GLY A 44 19.61 -6.80 16.66
C GLY A 44 19.02 -7.97 15.88
N PHE A 45 19.16 -8.02 14.55
CA PHE A 45 18.74 -9.18 13.76
C PHE A 45 19.91 -10.15 13.52
N ALA A 46 19.82 -11.37 14.06
CA ALA A 46 20.80 -12.43 13.82
C ALA A 46 20.40 -13.27 12.59
N ILE A 47 21.37 -13.55 11.72
CA ILE A 47 21.21 -14.47 10.59
C ILE A 47 22.19 -15.62 10.79
N HIS A 48 21.66 -16.84 10.82
CA HIS A 48 22.46 -18.06 10.90
C HIS A 48 22.41 -18.80 9.55
N ILE A 49 23.58 -19.21 9.07
CA ILE A 49 23.73 -19.99 7.84
C ILE A 49 24.24 -21.36 8.26
N HIS A 50 23.49 -22.40 7.88
CA HIS A 50 23.82 -23.78 8.17
C HIS A 50 24.13 -24.52 6.87
N GLU A 51 25.18 -25.33 6.90
CA GLU A 51 25.47 -26.25 5.80
C GLU A 51 24.71 -27.57 6.01
N ILE A 52 24.19 -28.09 4.91
CA ILE A 52 23.62 -29.43 4.89
C ILE A 52 24.75 -30.39 4.50
N SER A 53 24.96 -31.42 5.31
CA SER A 53 25.83 -32.56 5.05
C SER A 53 25.01 -33.84 4.95
N GLY A 54 25.59 -34.92 4.44
CA GLY A 54 24.90 -36.21 4.27
C GLY A 54 24.49 -36.90 5.59
N ASP A 55 24.94 -36.38 6.73
CA ASP A 55 24.76 -36.95 8.07
C ASP A 55 24.05 -35.99 9.06
N THR A 56 23.65 -34.79 8.63
CA THR A 56 22.99 -33.79 9.49
C THR A 56 21.66 -33.34 8.91
N THR A 57 20.60 -33.42 9.71
CA THR A 57 19.26 -32.89 9.40
C THR A 57 18.94 -31.70 10.29
N HIS A 58 18.45 -30.61 9.70
CA HIS A 58 18.07 -29.39 10.41
C HIS A 58 16.55 -29.28 10.55
N LEU A 59 16.06 -28.91 11.73
CA LEU A 59 14.66 -28.55 11.96
C LEU A 59 14.59 -27.08 12.36
N VAL A 60 13.68 -26.32 11.75
CA VAL A 60 13.47 -24.91 12.05
C VAL A 60 12.07 -24.72 12.60
N LEU A 61 11.97 -24.28 13.85
CA LEU A 61 10.69 -23.97 14.48
C LEU A 61 10.32 -22.51 14.20
N PRO A 62 9.05 -22.21 13.87
CA PRO A 62 8.59 -20.83 13.82
C PRO A 62 8.64 -20.21 15.23
N PRO A 63 8.76 -18.87 15.34
CA PRO A 63 8.61 -18.21 16.63
C PRO A 63 7.20 -18.46 17.20
N PRO A 64 7.03 -18.39 18.53
CA PRO A 64 5.71 -18.41 19.13
C PRO A 64 4.81 -17.34 18.52
N SER A 65 3.53 -17.67 18.35
CA SER A 65 2.50 -16.73 17.91
C SER A 65 2.49 -15.50 18.83
N ARG A 66 2.41 -14.30 18.25
CA ARG A 66 2.20 -13.05 19.02
C ARG A 66 0.79 -12.96 19.60
N LEU A 67 -0.14 -13.78 19.11
CA LEU A 67 -1.48 -13.94 19.65
C LEU A 67 -1.52 -15.07 20.66
N THR A 68 -2.13 -14.82 21.81
CA THR A 68 -2.44 -15.88 22.79
C THR A 68 -3.56 -16.78 22.30
N GLU A 69 -3.68 -17.97 22.88
CA GLU A 69 -4.79 -18.88 22.54
C GLU A 69 -6.14 -18.26 22.88
N GLU A 70 -6.23 -17.53 24.00
CA GLU A 70 -7.43 -16.79 24.38
C GLU A 70 -7.78 -15.73 23.34
N GLU A 71 -6.80 -15.00 22.80
CA GLU A 71 -7.02 -14.03 21.71
C GLU A 71 -7.54 -14.73 20.44
N ARG A 72 -7.00 -15.91 20.10
CA ARG A 72 -7.47 -16.71 18.95
C ARG A 72 -8.91 -17.21 19.14
N GLN A 73 -9.23 -17.76 20.32
CA GLN A 73 -10.58 -18.23 20.64
C GLN A 73 -11.59 -17.08 20.70
N ALA A 74 -11.18 -15.93 21.23
CA ALA A 74 -12.01 -14.74 21.23
C ALA A 74 -12.24 -14.21 19.80
N ALA A 75 -11.25 -14.33 18.89
CA ALA A 75 -11.44 -13.98 17.49
C ALA A 75 -12.50 -14.88 16.82
N LEU A 76 -12.42 -16.21 17.03
CA LEU A 76 -13.38 -17.19 16.52
C LEU A 76 -14.83 -16.88 16.90
N THR A 77 -15.05 -16.45 18.14
CA THR A 77 -16.40 -16.16 18.67
C THR A 77 -16.87 -14.73 18.38
N GLY A 78 -16.04 -13.91 17.74
CA GLY A 78 -16.28 -12.49 17.52
C GLY A 78 -16.23 -11.63 18.80
N GLN A 79 -15.99 -12.23 19.97
CA GLN A 79 -15.88 -11.54 21.27
C GLN A 79 -14.59 -10.72 21.37
N ALA A 80 -13.51 -11.16 20.71
CA ALA A 80 -12.31 -10.35 20.54
C ALA A 80 -12.68 -9.07 19.82
N SER A 81 -13.49 -9.12 18.76
CA SER A 81 -13.80 -7.91 18.00
C SER A 81 -14.38 -6.82 18.90
N LEU A 82 -15.41 -7.04 19.71
CA LEU A 82 -16.01 -5.93 20.46
C LEU A 82 -15.12 -5.38 21.59
N ALA A 83 -14.48 -6.27 22.37
CA ALA A 83 -13.64 -5.84 23.50
C ALA A 83 -12.26 -5.33 23.06
N PHE A 84 -11.72 -5.85 21.95
CA PHE A 84 -10.46 -5.41 21.36
C PHE A 84 -10.66 -4.20 20.44
N LEU A 85 -11.77 -4.13 19.68
CA LEU A 85 -12.17 -2.90 19.01
C LEU A 85 -12.33 -1.81 20.06
N LYS A 86 -12.96 -2.02 21.23
CA LYS A 86 -12.93 -1.02 22.32
C LYS A 86 -11.53 -0.64 22.84
N LYS A 87 -10.52 -1.50 22.66
CA LYS A 87 -9.10 -1.22 23.03
C LYS A 87 -8.30 -0.55 21.92
N THR A 88 -8.73 -0.66 20.65
CA THR A 88 -8.01 -0.16 19.46
C THR A 88 -8.75 0.94 18.70
N MET A 89 -10.06 1.03 18.89
CA MET A 89 -10.93 2.14 18.57
C MET A 89 -10.78 3.18 19.67
N HIS A 90 -10.08 4.27 19.36
CA HIS A 90 -10.18 5.46 20.20
C HIS A 90 -11.51 6.11 19.87
N ASP A 91 -12.37 6.22 20.88
CA ASP A 91 -13.80 6.39 20.68
C ASP A 91 -14.36 7.56 21.50
N PRO A 92 -15.12 8.48 20.89
CA PRO A 92 -15.42 8.62 19.45
C PRO A 92 -14.37 9.43 18.69
N ALA A 93 -14.19 9.10 17.40
CA ALA A 93 -13.52 10.00 16.45
C ALA A 93 -14.30 11.32 16.33
N PRO A 94 -13.65 12.46 16.01
CA PRO A 94 -14.33 13.73 15.84
C PRO A 94 -15.39 13.62 14.74
N PRO A 95 -16.42 14.49 14.75
CA PRO A 95 -17.42 14.54 13.69
C PRO A 95 -16.77 14.89 12.34
N LEU A 96 -17.44 14.51 11.25
CA LEU A 96 -16.92 14.77 9.90
C LEU A 96 -16.90 16.29 9.69
N ARG A 97 -15.72 16.82 9.39
CA ARG A 97 -15.56 18.20 8.94
C ARG A 97 -16.10 18.29 7.51
N PRO A 98 -17.15 19.09 7.23
CA PRO A 98 -17.67 19.20 5.87
C PRO A 98 -16.56 19.67 4.91
N PRO A 99 -16.43 19.07 3.72
CA PRO A 99 -15.44 19.50 2.75
C PRO A 99 -15.80 20.91 2.25
N VAL A 100 -14.89 21.88 2.44
CA VAL A 100 -15.08 23.27 2.00
C VAL A 100 -14.08 23.60 0.91
N ARG A 101 -14.59 23.82 -0.31
CA ARG A 101 -13.78 24.35 -1.41
C ARG A 101 -13.59 25.85 -1.24
N LYS A 102 -12.34 26.28 -1.20
CA LYS A 102 -11.96 27.69 -1.12
C LYS A 102 -11.87 28.31 -2.52
N PRO A 103 -12.29 29.57 -2.70
CA PRO A 103 -12.02 30.27 -3.94
C PRO A 103 -10.52 30.43 -4.13
N LEU A 104 -10.02 30.10 -5.31
CA LEU A 104 -8.64 30.42 -5.66
C LEU A 104 -8.51 31.94 -5.77
N PRO A 105 -7.43 32.53 -5.21
CA PRO A 105 -7.13 33.93 -5.47
C PRO A 105 -7.01 34.13 -6.99
N ALA A 106 -7.66 35.16 -7.55
CA ALA A 106 -7.58 35.50 -8.99
C ALA A 106 -6.14 35.68 -9.51
N ARG A 107 -5.18 35.86 -8.60
CA ARG A 107 -3.74 35.94 -8.89
C ARG A 107 -3.05 34.59 -9.07
N ILE A 108 -3.64 33.45 -8.68
CA ILE A 108 -2.99 32.14 -8.89
C ILE A 108 -3.16 31.69 -10.33
N SER A 109 -4.35 31.88 -10.91
CA SER A 109 -4.65 31.47 -12.29
C SER A 109 -3.89 32.25 -13.37
N THR A 110 -3.21 33.33 -13.01
CA THR A 110 -2.42 34.19 -13.91
C THR A 110 -0.92 34.18 -13.61
N ARG A 111 -0.46 33.29 -12.70
CA ARG A 111 0.96 33.19 -12.31
C ARG A 111 1.82 32.52 -13.37
N SER A 112 3.12 32.85 -13.34
CA SER A 112 4.15 32.11 -14.06
C SER A 112 4.29 30.68 -13.51
N PRO A 113 4.82 29.73 -14.30
CA PRO A 113 5.11 28.38 -13.84
C PRO A 113 5.91 28.33 -12.53
N ASP A 114 6.96 29.17 -12.39
CA ASP A 114 7.75 29.24 -11.16
C ASP A 114 6.92 29.63 -9.93
N ALA A 115 5.98 30.56 -10.09
CA ALA A 115 5.13 31.02 -9.00
C ALA A 115 4.01 30.02 -8.66
N LEU A 116 3.62 29.15 -9.60
CA LEU A 116 2.76 27.99 -9.34
C LEU A 116 3.56 26.91 -8.59
N SER A 117 4.76 26.59 -9.05
CA SER A 117 5.67 25.66 -8.38
C SER A 117 5.93 26.04 -6.92
N GLU A 118 6.23 27.32 -6.63
CA GLU A 118 6.43 27.77 -5.26
C GLU A 118 5.13 27.70 -4.42
N ALA A 119 3.97 28.01 -5.01
CA ALA A 119 2.70 27.86 -4.32
C ALA A 119 2.41 26.38 -3.98
N GLY A 120 2.76 25.47 -4.89
CA GLY A 120 2.66 24.03 -4.70
C GLY A 120 3.58 23.54 -3.59
N ARG A 121 4.85 23.97 -3.60
CA ARG A 121 5.82 23.67 -2.53
C ARG A 121 5.33 24.17 -1.17
N ALA A 122 4.82 25.39 -1.09
CA ALA A 122 4.23 25.92 0.13
C ALA A 122 3.01 25.12 0.61
N SER A 123 2.18 24.65 -0.32
CA SER A 123 1.03 23.78 -0.02
C SER A 123 1.46 22.41 0.51
N ILE A 124 2.47 21.79 -0.13
CA ILE A 124 3.08 20.53 0.32
C ILE A 124 3.63 20.69 1.74
N ARG A 125 4.37 21.75 2.04
CA ARG A 125 4.93 21.97 3.39
C ARG A 125 3.85 22.07 4.46
N ARG A 126 2.75 22.79 4.20
CA ARG A 126 1.60 22.83 5.13
C ARG A 126 0.94 21.46 5.29
N GLY A 127 0.80 20.70 4.21
CA GLY A 127 0.30 19.31 4.27
C GLY A 127 1.19 18.42 5.13
N LEU A 128 2.50 18.53 5.00
CA LEU A 128 3.45 17.79 5.83
C LEU A 128 3.42 18.24 7.30
N GLU A 129 3.18 19.51 7.59
CA GLU A 129 2.97 20.01 8.97
C GLU A 129 1.74 19.39 9.60
N PHE A 130 0.62 19.36 8.86
CA PHE A 130 -0.57 18.66 9.29
C PHE A 130 -0.29 17.18 9.56
N LEU A 131 0.32 16.47 8.61
CA LEU A 131 0.63 15.04 8.76
C LEU A 131 1.53 14.77 9.97
N GLU A 132 2.56 15.58 10.20
CA GLU A 132 3.42 15.45 11.37
C GLU A 132 2.65 15.63 12.69
N SER A 133 1.63 16.50 12.71
CA SER A 133 0.77 16.67 13.89
C SER A 133 -0.28 15.56 14.08
N ALA A 134 -0.65 14.88 13.00
CA ALA A 134 -1.72 13.87 12.99
C ALA A 134 -1.21 12.43 13.15
N ILE A 135 0.03 12.15 12.76
CA ILE A 135 0.66 10.83 12.89
C ILE A 135 1.17 10.66 14.33
N ASP A 136 0.94 9.49 14.90
CA ASP A 136 1.38 9.20 16.27
C ASP A 136 2.91 9.24 16.39
N ALA A 137 3.39 9.48 17.61
CA ALA A 137 4.81 9.48 17.93
C ALA A 137 5.53 8.17 17.55
N ASN A 138 4.82 7.03 17.55
CA ASN A 138 5.36 5.74 17.12
C ASN A 138 5.32 5.52 15.59
N GLY A 139 4.85 6.49 14.81
CA GLY A 139 4.77 6.42 13.35
C GLY A 139 3.46 5.88 12.78
N ALA A 140 2.48 5.55 13.63
CA ALA A 140 1.19 5.02 13.21
C ALA A 140 0.29 6.11 12.60
N TRP A 141 -0.20 5.84 11.40
CA TRP A 141 -1.20 6.68 10.74
C TRP A 141 -2.61 6.33 11.21
N HIS A 142 -3.45 7.35 11.38
CA HIS A 142 -4.85 7.16 11.73
C HIS A 142 -5.73 7.04 10.49
N CYS A 143 -6.70 6.14 10.59
CA CYS A 143 -7.85 6.03 9.72
C CYS A 143 -9.12 6.12 10.56
N ILE A 144 -10.20 6.62 9.98
CA ILE A 144 -11.52 6.63 10.60
C ILE A 144 -12.37 5.57 9.91
N ARG A 145 -12.90 4.65 10.71
CA ARG A 145 -13.92 3.70 10.29
C ARG A 145 -15.30 4.25 10.61
N PHE A 146 -16.23 4.12 9.69
CA PHE A 146 -17.61 4.55 9.86
C PHE A 146 -18.58 3.63 9.11
N ASN A 147 -19.84 3.63 9.51
CA ASN A 147 -20.89 2.93 8.77
C ASN A 147 -21.42 3.83 7.66
N THR A 148 -21.51 3.30 6.44
CA THR A 148 -21.94 4.08 5.27
C THR A 148 -23.47 4.15 5.13
N ALA A 149 -24.21 3.28 5.80
CA ALA A 149 -25.66 3.18 5.74
C ALA A 149 -26.37 3.74 6.99
N ASP A 150 -25.70 3.77 8.13
CA ASP A 150 -26.24 4.27 9.39
C ASP A 150 -25.27 5.30 10.03
N PRO A 151 -25.50 6.60 9.82
CA PRO A 151 -24.64 7.66 10.37
C PRO A 151 -24.74 7.80 11.90
N GLU A 152 -25.74 7.17 12.55
CA GLU A 152 -25.86 7.18 14.01
C GLU A 152 -24.86 6.23 14.68
N ILE A 153 -24.29 5.29 13.92
CA ILE A 153 -23.21 4.43 14.42
C ILE A 153 -21.94 5.30 14.58
N PRO A 154 -21.35 5.33 15.79
CA PRO A 154 -20.15 6.13 16.03
C PRO A 154 -19.00 5.81 15.08
N ARG A 155 -18.21 6.86 14.81
CA ARG A 155 -17.00 6.79 14.00
C ARG A 155 -15.81 6.47 14.90
N HIS A 156 -14.89 5.65 14.42
CA HIS A 156 -13.82 5.09 15.24
C HIS A 156 -12.45 5.34 14.62
N TYR A 157 -11.48 5.78 15.42
CA TYR A 157 -10.09 5.81 14.99
C TYR A 157 -9.51 4.40 14.93
N GLU A 158 -8.72 4.13 13.90
CA GLU A 158 -8.00 2.89 13.70
C GLU A 158 -6.58 3.20 13.27
N LYS A 159 -5.66 2.27 13.56
CA LYS A 159 -4.24 2.40 13.23
C LYS A 159 -3.71 1.13 12.55
N PRO A 160 -4.25 0.71 11.39
CA PRO A 160 -3.73 -0.49 10.75
C PRO A 160 -2.38 -0.20 10.08
N ALA A 161 -1.46 -1.17 10.12
CA ALA A 161 -0.17 -1.07 9.42
C ALA A 161 -0.36 -0.78 7.91
N PHE A 162 -1.43 -1.34 7.33
CA PHE A 162 -1.88 -1.05 5.97
C PHE A 162 -1.97 0.46 5.68
N ILE A 163 -2.61 1.25 6.55
CA ILE A 163 -2.80 2.70 6.31
C ILE A 163 -1.48 3.42 6.36
N SER A 164 -0.63 3.04 7.31
CA SER A 164 0.71 3.59 7.42
C SER A 164 1.52 3.30 6.17
N ALA A 165 1.47 2.08 5.64
CA ALA A 165 2.15 1.72 4.41
C ALA A 165 1.56 2.43 3.18
N PHE A 166 0.24 2.44 3.04
CA PHE A 166 -0.45 3.02 1.89
C PHE A 166 -0.19 4.52 1.75
N CYS A 167 -0.22 5.28 2.85
CA CYS A 167 0.07 6.71 2.85
C CYS A 167 1.57 7.00 2.72
N THR A 168 2.43 6.19 3.34
CA THR A 168 3.88 6.36 3.24
C THR A 168 4.38 6.15 1.81
N LEU A 169 3.79 5.19 1.07
CA LEU A 169 4.08 4.99 -0.35
C LEU A 169 3.73 6.21 -1.20
N ALA A 170 2.61 6.88 -0.94
CA ALA A 170 2.24 8.12 -1.65
C ALA A 170 3.29 9.24 -1.44
N LEU A 171 3.91 9.28 -0.25
CA LEU A 171 4.94 10.28 0.08
C LEU A 171 6.34 9.96 -0.48
N GLU A 172 6.59 8.78 -1.07
CA GLU A 172 7.94 8.39 -1.56
C GLU A 172 8.52 9.37 -2.58
N CYS A 173 7.67 10.08 -3.32
CA CYS A 173 8.11 11.04 -4.34
C CYS A 173 8.44 12.44 -3.79
N CYS A 174 8.19 12.67 -2.49
CA CYS A 174 8.39 13.95 -1.82
C CYS A 174 9.78 14.03 -1.19
N GLU A 175 10.57 15.02 -1.60
CA GLU A 175 11.97 15.20 -1.16
C GLU A 175 12.13 16.18 0.01
N GLU A 176 11.02 16.66 0.59
CA GLU A 176 11.05 17.50 1.78
C GLU A 176 11.58 16.71 2.99
N GLU A 177 12.37 17.37 3.86
CA GLU A 177 12.97 16.72 5.03
C GLU A 177 11.91 16.13 5.97
N ARG A 178 10.80 16.84 6.15
CA ARG A 178 9.67 16.39 6.97
C ARG A 178 9.02 15.13 6.40
N ALA A 179 8.95 14.99 5.07
CA ALA A 179 8.44 13.77 4.44
C ALA A 179 9.36 12.57 4.73
N ARG A 180 10.69 12.76 4.64
CA ARG A 180 11.67 11.72 5.04
C ARG A 180 11.55 11.33 6.51
N ALA A 181 11.34 12.30 7.40
CA ALA A 181 11.15 12.03 8.83
C ALA A 181 9.85 11.25 9.10
N ILE A 182 8.74 11.62 8.46
CA ILE A 182 7.47 10.88 8.51
C ILE A 182 7.69 9.45 8.02
N HIS A 183 8.31 9.29 6.85
CA HIS A 183 8.62 7.98 6.27
C HIS A 183 9.42 7.11 7.26
N ALA A 184 10.53 7.61 7.80
CA ALA A 184 11.36 6.86 8.75
C ALA A 184 10.56 6.36 9.97
N ARG A 185 9.77 7.23 10.62
CA ARG A 185 8.94 6.85 11.78
C ARG A 185 7.88 5.81 11.39
N SER A 186 7.22 5.99 10.25
CA SER A 186 6.20 5.03 9.79
C SER A 186 6.79 3.67 9.45
N LEU A 187 8.03 3.61 8.96
CA LEU A 187 8.73 2.33 8.76
C LEU A 187 8.96 1.59 10.09
N GLU A 188 9.32 2.29 11.17
CA GLU A 188 9.47 1.69 12.49
C GLU A 188 8.16 1.03 12.94
N TYR A 189 7.03 1.72 12.81
CA TYR A 189 5.70 1.16 13.11
C TYR A 189 5.35 -0.07 12.26
N ILE A 190 5.62 -0.01 10.95
CA ILE A 190 5.33 -1.12 10.03
C ILE A 190 6.18 -2.33 10.39
N ILE A 191 7.46 -2.15 10.75
CA ILE A 191 8.33 -3.23 11.21
C ILE A 191 7.83 -3.80 12.55
N GLU A 192 7.42 -2.94 13.49
CA GLU A 192 6.90 -3.37 14.80
C GLU A 192 5.67 -4.27 14.65
N THR A 193 4.78 -3.94 13.72
CA THR A 193 3.51 -4.66 13.48
C THR A 193 3.67 -5.94 12.63
N MET A 194 4.85 -6.21 12.10
CA MET A 194 5.13 -7.38 11.27
C MET A 194 5.07 -8.69 12.08
N GLU A 195 4.37 -9.68 11.55
CA GLU A 195 4.31 -11.03 12.07
C GLU A 195 5.21 -11.97 11.28
N TYR A 196 5.69 -13.04 11.90
CA TYR A 196 6.45 -14.06 11.18
C TYR A 196 5.57 -14.73 10.10
N PRO A 197 6.12 -15.05 8.90
CA PRO A 197 7.49 -14.85 8.44
C PRO A 197 7.70 -13.56 7.60
N GLY A 198 7.08 -12.44 7.98
CA GLY A 198 7.04 -11.20 7.19
C GLY A 198 5.66 -10.94 6.60
N LEU A 199 4.62 -11.07 7.43
CA LEU A 199 3.23 -10.92 7.06
C LEU A 199 2.56 -9.88 7.95
N TRP A 200 1.50 -9.28 7.43
CA TRP A 200 0.68 -8.31 8.15
C TRP A 200 -0.80 -8.70 8.05
N ARG A 201 -1.56 -8.19 9.02
CA ARG A 201 -3.01 -8.26 9.07
C ARG A 201 -3.55 -6.84 9.17
N TYR A 202 -4.68 -6.58 8.53
CA TYR A 202 -5.36 -5.28 8.66
C TYR A 202 -5.79 -5.04 10.12
N TYR A 203 -6.55 -5.96 10.71
CA TYR A 203 -6.85 -5.94 12.14
C TYR A 203 -6.23 -7.12 12.86
N ARG A 204 -5.85 -6.92 14.13
CA ARG A 204 -5.32 -7.99 14.98
C ARG A 204 -6.25 -9.21 15.09
N HIS A 205 -7.57 -9.05 14.95
CA HIS A 205 -8.54 -10.15 15.03
C HIS A 205 -8.89 -10.78 13.67
N LEU A 206 -8.43 -10.20 12.57
CA LEU A 206 -8.58 -10.77 11.23
C LEU A 206 -7.34 -11.58 10.88
N PRO A 207 -7.45 -12.59 10.00
CA PRO A 207 -6.30 -13.28 9.45
C PRO A 207 -5.30 -12.32 8.82
N GLN A 208 -4.05 -12.79 8.67
CA GLN A 208 -3.08 -12.11 7.81
C GLN A 208 -3.65 -11.97 6.40
N ASP A 209 -3.28 -10.90 5.71
CA ASP A 209 -3.83 -10.59 4.39
C ASP A 209 -2.75 -10.08 3.42
N LEU A 210 -2.99 -10.34 2.15
CA LEU A 210 -2.06 -10.04 1.07
C LEU A 210 -2.04 -8.56 0.68
N ASP A 211 -3.07 -7.78 1.01
CA ASP A 211 -3.09 -6.35 0.68
C ASP A 211 -2.15 -5.57 1.60
N SER A 212 -2.34 -5.75 2.92
CA SER A 212 -1.47 -5.25 3.97
C SER A 212 -0.04 -5.75 3.77
N THR A 213 0.13 -7.05 3.53
CA THR A 213 1.45 -7.65 3.36
C THR A 213 2.21 -7.08 2.17
N ALA A 214 1.56 -6.93 1.02
CA ALA A 214 2.21 -6.43 -0.18
C ALA A 214 2.69 -4.97 -0.02
N LEU A 215 1.81 -4.09 0.48
CA LEU A 215 2.14 -2.68 0.67
C LEU A 215 3.22 -2.47 1.74
N CYS A 216 3.14 -3.19 2.87
CA CYS A 216 4.17 -3.11 3.91
C CYS A 216 5.53 -3.62 3.39
N SER A 217 5.52 -4.72 2.64
CA SER A 217 6.74 -5.32 2.11
C SER A 217 7.46 -4.45 1.07
N LEU A 218 6.73 -3.59 0.34
CA LEU A 218 7.33 -2.60 -0.55
C LEU A 218 8.23 -1.60 0.20
N LEU A 219 7.88 -1.24 1.43
CA LEU A 219 8.61 -0.25 2.24
C LEU A 219 9.73 -0.89 3.07
N VAL A 220 9.49 -2.07 3.64
CA VAL A 220 10.44 -2.71 4.57
C VAL A 220 11.38 -3.72 3.91
N GLY A 221 11.66 -3.55 2.61
CA GLY A 221 12.39 -4.53 1.79
C GLY A 221 13.78 -4.94 2.30
N SER A 222 14.41 -4.13 3.17
CA SER A 222 15.69 -4.46 3.82
C SER A 222 15.56 -5.39 5.03
N HIS A 223 14.36 -5.55 5.59
CA HIS A 223 14.15 -6.45 6.71
C HIS A 223 14.46 -7.89 6.29
N PRO A 224 15.25 -8.68 7.04
CA PRO A 224 15.73 -9.98 6.59
C PRO A 224 14.64 -10.98 6.19
N TRP A 225 13.47 -10.94 6.81
CA TRP A 225 12.34 -11.78 6.39
C TRP A 225 11.83 -11.44 4.99
N ILE A 226 11.86 -10.17 4.59
CA ILE A 226 11.41 -9.71 3.27
C ILE A 226 12.54 -9.85 2.25
N LEU A 227 13.74 -9.37 2.60
CA LEU A 227 14.95 -9.45 1.78
C LEU A 227 15.29 -10.89 1.34
N LEU A 228 15.09 -11.85 2.26
CA LEU A 228 15.34 -13.27 2.02
C LEU A 228 14.06 -14.03 1.64
N GLU A 229 12.98 -13.32 1.31
CA GLU A 229 11.73 -13.86 0.76
C GLU A 229 11.10 -14.95 1.63
N ARG A 230 11.15 -14.81 2.96
CA ARG A 230 10.61 -15.79 3.91
C ARG A 230 9.09 -15.86 3.87
N ASN A 231 8.42 -14.77 3.48
CA ASN A 231 6.97 -14.70 3.33
C ASN A 231 6.46 -15.20 1.97
N ILE A 232 7.29 -15.17 0.92
CA ILE A 232 6.87 -15.54 -0.45
C ILE A 232 6.27 -16.95 -0.53
N PRO A 233 6.82 -18.01 0.08
CA PRO A 233 6.20 -19.33 0.01
C PRO A 233 4.72 -19.35 0.44
N GLN A 234 4.36 -18.62 1.50
CA GLN A 234 2.98 -18.53 1.96
C GLN A 234 2.12 -17.69 1.02
N VAL A 235 2.67 -16.60 0.49
CA VAL A 235 2.00 -15.75 -0.51
C VAL A 235 1.68 -16.56 -1.78
N LEU A 236 2.64 -17.33 -2.28
CA LEU A 236 2.46 -18.16 -3.49
C LEU A 236 1.54 -19.35 -3.26
N ALA A 237 1.44 -19.86 -2.04
CA ALA A 237 0.46 -20.89 -1.72
C ALA A 237 -0.97 -20.34 -1.70
N ASN A 238 -1.15 -19.03 -1.49
CA ASN A 238 -2.46 -18.39 -1.36
C ASN A 238 -3.03 -17.91 -2.70
N ARG A 239 -3.18 -18.85 -3.64
CA ARG A 239 -3.80 -18.63 -4.95
C ARG A 239 -5.00 -19.54 -5.16
N ASP A 240 -5.95 -19.09 -5.96
CA ASP A 240 -7.03 -19.96 -6.45
C ASP A 240 -6.55 -20.87 -7.59
N ALA A 241 -7.49 -21.66 -8.12
CA ALA A 241 -7.25 -22.58 -9.23
C ALA A 241 -6.84 -21.86 -10.54
N GLU A 242 -7.20 -20.59 -10.69
CA GLU A 242 -6.84 -19.75 -11.83
C GLU A 242 -5.50 -19.02 -11.62
N GLY A 243 -4.81 -19.24 -10.49
CA GLY A 243 -3.52 -18.63 -10.20
C GLY A 243 -3.60 -17.17 -9.74
N ARG A 244 -4.79 -16.67 -9.37
CA ARG A 244 -4.99 -15.33 -8.80
C ARG A 244 -4.74 -15.37 -7.30
N PHE A 245 -4.17 -14.30 -6.75
CA PHE A 245 -3.90 -14.20 -5.33
C PHE A 245 -5.16 -13.86 -4.54
N MET A 246 -5.36 -14.57 -3.43
CA MET A 246 -6.50 -14.40 -2.52
C MET A 246 -6.19 -13.36 -1.46
N THR A 247 -7.18 -12.62 -0.96
CA THR A 247 -6.92 -11.59 0.07
C THR A 247 -6.45 -12.19 1.39
N TRP A 248 -7.15 -13.19 1.93
CA TRP A 248 -6.91 -13.70 3.29
C TRP A 248 -6.03 -14.94 3.30
N LEU A 249 -5.05 -14.98 4.20
CA LEU A 249 -4.19 -16.13 4.47
C LEU A 249 -4.81 -16.97 5.60
N LEU A 250 -5.47 -18.07 5.24
CA LEU A 250 -6.07 -19.01 6.19
C LEU A 250 -5.11 -20.19 6.40
N GLY A 251 -4.30 -20.10 7.44
CA GLY A 251 -3.48 -21.23 7.90
C GLY A 251 -4.30 -22.24 8.71
N GLU A 252 -3.77 -23.45 8.92
CA GLU A 252 -4.45 -24.52 9.68
C GLU A 252 -4.93 -24.09 11.08
N ASN A 253 -4.20 -23.17 11.72
CA ASN A 253 -4.49 -22.68 13.07
C ASN A 253 -5.07 -21.27 13.09
N GLU A 254 -5.43 -20.70 11.93
CA GLU A 254 -5.99 -19.36 11.85
C GLU A 254 -7.53 -19.43 11.87
N PRO A 255 -8.19 -18.71 12.81
CA PRO A 255 -9.63 -18.57 12.83
C PRO A 255 -10.20 -18.10 11.50
N ASP A 256 -11.07 -18.90 10.86
CA ASP A 256 -11.79 -18.46 9.66
C ASP A 256 -13.00 -17.57 10.02
N VAL A 257 -12.68 -16.38 10.54
CA VAL A 257 -13.66 -15.34 10.86
C VAL A 257 -14.13 -14.58 9.62
N VAL A 258 -13.49 -14.82 8.47
CA VAL A 258 -13.74 -14.12 7.21
C VAL A 258 -14.63 -14.93 6.27
N ALA A 259 -14.89 -16.21 6.52
CA ALA A 259 -15.70 -17.11 5.68
C ALA A 259 -17.00 -16.47 5.16
N ARG A 260 -17.68 -15.69 6.01
CA ARG A 260 -18.99 -15.05 5.69
C ARG A 260 -18.89 -13.89 4.70
N PHE A 261 -17.70 -13.36 4.47
CA PHE A 261 -17.46 -12.18 3.64
C PHE A 261 -16.17 -12.30 2.81
N ARG A 262 -15.63 -13.51 2.69
CA ARG A 262 -14.43 -13.79 1.92
C ARG A 262 -14.69 -13.56 0.44
N ILE A 263 -13.72 -12.96 -0.23
CA ILE A 263 -13.64 -12.90 -1.68
C ILE A 263 -12.58 -13.86 -2.17
N GLU A 264 -12.78 -14.38 -3.37
CA GLU A 264 -11.80 -15.26 -3.98
C GLU A 264 -10.60 -14.41 -4.42
N ALA A 265 -10.71 -13.61 -5.47
CA ALA A 265 -9.64 -12.72 -5.92
C ALA A 265 -10.09 -11.26 -6.02
N ASP A 266 -9.21 -10.31 -5.67
CA ASP A 266 -9.44 -8.86 -5.77
C ASP A 266 -8.37 -8.18 -6.65
N PRO A 267 -8.76 -7.27 -7.56
CA PRO A 267 -7.82 -6.66 -8.51
C PRO A 267 -6.77 -5.78 -7.84
N VAL A 268 -7.10 -5.08 -6.75
CA VAL A 268 -6.14 -4.21 -6.05
C VAL A 268 -5.13 -5.04 -5.28
N VAL A 269 -5.59 -6.09 -4.60
CA VAL A 269 -4.70 -7.02 -3.89
C VAL A 269 -3.69 -7.66 -4.86
N ASN A 270 -4.16 -8.11 -6.02
CA ASN A 270 -3.30 -8.70 -7.04
C ASN A 270 -2.34 -7.67 -7.64
N ALA A 271 -2.79 -6.44 -7.89
CA ALA A 271 -1.92 -5.35 -8.35
C ALA A 271 -0.82 -5.05 -7.32
N ASN A 272 -1.14 -5.03 -6.03
CA ASN A 272 -0.17 -4.80 -4.96
C ASN A 272 0.84 -5.93 -4.84
N ILE A 273 0.42 -7.19 -4.95
CA ILE A 273 1.33 -8.34 -4.98
C ILE A 273 2.27 -8.26 -6.19
N ILE A 274 1.77 -7.92 -7.37
CA ILE A 274 2.60 -7.75 -8.57
C ILE A 274 3.58 -6.59 -8.39
N ALA A 275 3.13 -5.47 -7.81
CA ALA A 275 4.00 -4.33 -7.51
C ALA A 275 5.14 -4.71 -6.55
N TRP A 276 4.84 -5.51 -5.52
CA TRP A 276 5.83 -5.94 -4.54
C TRP A 276 6.82 -6.98 -5.08
N LEU A 277 6.32 -8.07 -5.68
CA LEU A 277 7.16 -9.14 -6.23
C LEU A 277 8.00 -8.65 -7.42
N GLY A 278 7.49 -7.64 -8.13
CA GLY A 278 8.09 -7.05 -9.31
C GLY A 278 8.26 -8.06 -10.44
N GLY A 279 9.14 -7.73 -11.39
CA GLY A 279 9.57 -8.65 -12.44
C GLY A 279 8.54 -8.91 -13.55
N SER A 280 9.06 -9.39 -14.68
CA SER A 280 8.28 -9.88 -15.82
C SER A 280 7.91 -11.36 -15.65
N PRO A 281 6.95 -11.90 -16.43
CA PRO A 281 6.61 -13.33 -16.45
C PRO A 281 7.76 -14.31 -16.68
N GLU A 282 8.90 -13.84 -17.20
CA GLU A 282 10.14 -14.61 -17.37
C GLU A 282 10.93 -14.71 -16.06
N THR A 283 10.89 -13.66 -15.24
CA THR A 283 11.68 -13.54 -14.00
C THR A 283 10.89 -13.89 -12.74
N ARG A 284 9.57 -13.69 -12.80
CA ARG A 284 8.57 -14.03 -11.78
C ARG A 284 7.41 -14.76 -12.45
N PRO A 285 7.63 -15.97 -13.00
CA PRO A 285 6.56 -16.74 -13.64
C PRO A 285 5.38 -17.01 -12.71
N GLU A 286 5.59 -16.98 -11.40
CA GLU A 286 4.56 -17.14 -10.37
C GLU A 286 3.46 -16.06 -10.39
N THR A 287 3.67 -14.89 -11.00
CA THR A 287 2.67 -13.80 -11.10
C THR A 287 1.94 -13.78 -12.44
N ARG A 288 2.28 -14.67 -13.38
CA ARG A 288 1.80 -14.63 -14.77
C ARG A 288 0.28 -14.64 -14.89
N ASP A 289 -0.38 -15.53 -14.16
CA ASP A 289 -1.83 -15.70 -14.28
C ASP A 289 -2.58 -14.49 -13.69
N ALA A 290 -2.12 -13.97 -12.55
CA ALA A 290 -2.63 -12.73 -11.98
C ALA A 290 -2.44 -11.53 -12.94
N GLN A 291 -1.28 -11.42 -13.60
CA GLN A 291 -1.02 -10.37 -14.59
C GLN A 291 -1.97 -10.48 -15.79
N LYS A 292 -2.15 -11.68 -16.34
CA LYS A 292 -3.09 -11.94 -17.45
C LYS A 292 -4.53 -11.62 -17.08
N TRP A 293 -4.93 -11.93 -15.84
CA TRP A 293 -6.26 -11.60 -15.33
C TRP A 293 -6.47 -10.09 -15.25
N LEU A 294 -5.53 -9.34 -14.66
CA LEU A 294 -5.61 -7.87 -14.61
C LEU A 294 -5.61 -7.24 -16.02
N GLU A 295 -4.78 -7.73 -16.94
CA GLU A 295 -4.79 -7.30 -18.34
C GLU A 295 -6.17 -7.46 -18.98
N THR A 296 -6.82 -8.61 -18.75
CA THR A 296 -8.16 -8.88 -19.27
C THR A 296 -9.18 -7.89 -18.72
N LEU A 297 -9.14 -7.62 -17.40
CA LEU A 297 -10.05 -6.66 -16.78
C LEU A 297 -9.88 -5.23 -17.33
N ILE A 298 -8.64 -4.80 -17.59
CA ILE A 298 -8.33 -3.48 -18.16
C ILE A 298 -8.85 -3.38 -19.61
N ARG A 299 -8.54 -4.38 -20.45
CA ARG A 299 -8.92 -4.38 -21.86
C ARG A 299 -10.44 -4.41 -22.04
N GLU A 300 -11.11 -5.25 -21.26
CA GLU A 300 -12.55 -5.47 -21.35
C GLU A 300 -13.38 -4.45 -20.55
N ASP A 301 -12.76 -3.47 -19.91
CA ASP A 301 -13.42 -2.44 -19.08
C ASP A 301 -14.27 -3.01 -17.94
N LYS A 302 -13.73 -4.04 -17.26
CA LYS A 302 -14.46 -4.81 -16.23
C LYS A 302 -14.04 -4.49 -14.80
N LEU A 303 -13.34 -3.38 -14.57
CA LEU A 303 -12.84 -3.03 -13.24
C LEU A 303 -13.89 -2.32 -12.36
N HIS A 304 -14.91 -1.71 -12.95
CA HIS A 304 -15.98 -1.09 -12.19
C HIS A 304 -16.73 -2.13 -11.34
N GLY A 305 -16.74 -1.93 -10.01
CA GLY A 305 -17.35 -2.86 -9.06
C GLY A 305 -16.66 -4.23 -8.96
N ALA A 306 -15.44 -4.37 -9.49
CA ALA A 306 -14.67 -5.61 -9.44
C ALA A 306 -13.94 -5.80 -8.11
N SER A 307 -13.58 -4.72 -7.44
CA SER A 307 -13.04 -4.79 -6.09
C SER A 307 -14.15 -4.79 -5.05
N LYS A 308 -13.94 -5.54 -3.98
CA LYS A 308 -14.78 -5.47 -2.79
C LYS A 308 -14.42 -4.28 -1.90
N TRP A 309 -13.13 -4.01 -1.79
CA TRP A 309 -12.60 -3.05 -0.82
C TRP A 309 -12.46 -1.66 -1.43
N TYR A 310 -12.31 -1.55 -2.74
CA TYR A 310 -12.06 -0.28 -3.41
C TYR A 310 -13.25 0.06 -4.31
N PRO A 311 -14.20 0.86 -3.82
CA PRO A 311 -15.46 1.12 -4.53
C PRO A 311 -15.26 1.96 -5.80
N ASP A 312 -14.24 2.83 -5.81
CA ASP A 312 -13.96 3.73 -6.91
C ASP A 312 -12.95 3.15 -7.89
N THR A 313 -13.32 3.10 -9.17
CA THR A 313 -12.47 2.54 -10.23
C THR A 313 -11.13 3.25 -10.36
N VAL A 314 -11.07 4.57 -10.09
CA VAL A 314 -9.82 5.35 -10.13
C VAL A 314 -8.78 4.83 -9.14
N THR A 315 -9.20 4.40 -7.94
CA THR A 315 -8.31 3.83 -6.92
C THR A 315 -7.73 2.48 -7.37
N ILE A 316 -8.53 1.70 -8.12
CA ILE A 316 -8.09 0.45 -8.72
C ILE A 316 -7.04 0.73 -9.81
N TYR A 317 -7.31 1.69 -10.71
CA TYR A 317 -6.33 2.11 -11.73
C TYR A 317 -5.04 2.67 -11.13
N TYR A 318 -5.12 3.44 -10.05
CA TYR A 318 -3.94 3.94 -9.33
C TYR A 318 -3.06 2.79 -8.81
N SER A 319 -3.66 1.75 -8.24
CA SER A 319 -2.90 0.59 -7.76
C SER A 319 -2.30 -0.22 -8.90
N ILE A 320 -3.00 -0.33 -10.03
CA ILE A 320 -2.47 -0.96 -11.26
C ILE A 320 -1.30 -0.14 -11.81
N ALA A 321 -1.42 1.19 -11.94
CA ALA A 321 -0.34 2.05 -12.42
C ALA A 321 0.95 1.89 -11.58
N ARG A 322 0.82 1.81 -10.24
CA ARG A 322 1.95 1.48 -9.35
C ARG A 322 2.55 0.11 -9.70
N ALA A 323 1.72 -0.90 -9.93
CA ALA A 323 2.18 -2.23 -10.34
C ALA A 323 2.91 -2.20 -11.69
N MET A 324 2.44 -1.42 -12.67
CA MET A 324 3.10 -1.27 -13.98
C MET A 324 4.52 -0.73 -13.84
N VAL A 325 4.71 0.31 -13.01
CA VAL A 325 6.03 0.90 -12.78
C VAL A 325 6.94 -0.07 -12.02
N ARG A 326 6.44 -0.72 -10.97
CA ARG A 326 7.24 -1.56 -10.08
C ARG A 326 7.57 -2.94 -10.69
N ALA A 327 6.71 -3.46 -11.57
CA ALA A 327 6.89 -4.72 -12.28
C ALA A 327 7.29 -4.55 -13.76
N ALA A 328 7.77 -3.36 -14.15
CA ALA A 328 8.19 -3.12 -15.53
C ALA A 328 9.15 -4.21 -16.04
N PRO A 329 8.97 -4.74 -17.27
CA PRO A 329 8.02 -4.27 -18.30
C PRO A 329 6.66 -5.00 -18.35
N ALA A 330 6.24 -5.73 -17.32
CA ALA A 330 5.11 -6.68 -17.35
C ALA A 330 3.77 -6.14 -17.92
N PHE A 331 3.56 -4.82 -17.87
CA PHE A 331 2.34 -4.17 -18.34
C PHE A 331 2.58 -3.04 -19.34
N ASP A 332 3.80 -2.81 -19.84
CA ASP A 332 4.10 -1.62 -20.65
C ASP A 332 3.20 -1.49 -21.90
N HIS A 333 2.77 -2.61 -22.47
CA HIS A 333 1.84 -2.67 -23.62
C HIS A 333 0.40 -2.20 -23.30
N LEU A 334 0.08 -1.98 -22.03
CA LEU A 334 -1.22 -1.49 -21.57
C LEU A 334 -1.23 0.00 -21.22
N ARG A 335 -0.10 0.71 -21.27
CA ARG A 335 0.00 2.13 -20.83
C ARG A 335 -1.05 3.02 -21.48
N THR A 336 -1.15 2.96 -22.82
CA THR A 336 -2.12 3.77 -23.57
C THR A 336 -3.56 3.41 -23.20
N VAL A 337 -3.87 2.11 -23.11
CA VAL A 337 -5.22 1.63 -22.77
C VAL A 337 -5.58 2.07 -21.35
N LEU A 338 -4.69 1.91 -20.38
CA LEU A 338 -4.92 2.33 -19.00
C LEU A 338 -5.13 3.84 -18.90
N ALA A 339 -4.33 4.63 -19.62
CA ALA A 339 -4.50 6.08 -19.66
C ALA A 339 -5.86 6.48 -20.25
N GLU A 340 -6.32 5.85 -21.33
CA GLU A 340 -7.66 6.06 -21.88
C GLU A 340 -8.75 5.73 -20.85
N ARG A 341 -8.63 4.57 -20.19
CA ARG A 341 -9.57 4.15 -19.14
C ARG A 341 -9.65 5.12 -17.97
N ILE A 342 -8.52 5.69 -17.54
CA ILE A 342 -8.51 6.72 -16.49
C ILE A 342 -9.21 7.99 -17.00
N LEU A 343 -8.88 8.44 -18.21
CA LEU A 343 -9.45 9.66 -18.80
C LEU A 343 -10.96 9.58 -19.05
N ASP A 344 -11.49 8.37 -19.28
CA ASP A 344 -12.93 8.10 -19.44
C ASP A 344 -13.70 8.22 -18.12
N LEU A 345 -13.02 8.26 -16.97
CA LEU A 345 -13.66 8.51 -15.66
C LEU A 345 -13.98 9.99 -15.41
N ARG A 346 -13.58 10.89 -16.32
CA ARG A 346 -13.82 12.32 -16.14
C ARG A 346 -15.32 12.66 -16.23
N ASP A 347 -15.75 13.56 -15.36
CA ASP A 347 -17.09 14.14 -15.40
C ASP A 347 -17.20 15.19 -16.52
N GLU A 348 -18.40 15.78 -16.67
CA GLU A 348 -18.69 16.81 -17.67
C GLU A 348 -17.82 18.08 -17.53
N ARG A 349 -17.21 18.28 -16.36
CA ARG A 349 -16.30 19.41 -16.07
C ARG A 349 -14.83 19.03 -16.27
N GLY A 350 -14.55 17.79 -16.68
CA GLY A 350 -13.20 17.26 -16.86
C GLY A 350 -12.52 16.82 -15.56
N GLY A 351 -13.22 16.86 -14.42
CA GLY A 351 -12.69 16.43 -13.12
C GLY A 351 -12.93 14.95 -12.86
N PHE A 352 -12.29 14.38 -11.83
CA PHE A 352 -12.40 12.95 -11.49
C PHE A 352 -13.36 12.68 -10.32
N GLY A 353 -14.34 13.57 -10.09
CA GLY A 353 -15.33 13.45 -9.02
C GLY A 353 -14.97 14.24 -7.76
N ASN A 354 -13.99 13.79 -6.98
CA ASN A 354 -13.53 14.49 -5.77
C ASN A 354 -12.01 14.71 -5.74
N VAL A 355 -11.50 15.41 -4.73
CA VAL A 355 -10.07 15.77 -4.67
C VAL A 355 -9.16 14.56 -4.43
N LEU A 356 -9.62 13.51 -3.72
CA LEU A 356 -8.87 12.26 -3.56
C LEU A 356 -8.74 11.52 -4.90
N HIS A 357 -9.86 11.38 -5.62
CA HIS A 357 -9.91 10.75 -6.94
C HIS A 357 -9.07 11.52 -7.95
N THR A 358 -9.13 12.85 -7.92
CA THR A 358 -8.28 13.72 -8.75
C THR A 358 -6.80 13.49 -8.45
N ALA A 359 -6.42 13.45 -7.17
CA ALA A 359 -5.05 13.17 -6.79
C ALA A 359 -4.57 11.78 -7.27
N GLN A 360 -5.40 10.75 -7.11
CA GLN A 360 -5.08 9.39 -7.56
C GLN A 360 -4.99 9.28 -9.09
N ALA A 361 -5.89 9.93 -9.83
CA ALA A 361 -5.86 9.97 -11.29
C ALA A 361 -4.61 10.67 -11.83
N VAL A 362 -4.27 11.84 -11.27
CA VAL A 362 -3.06 12.60 -11.60
C VAL A 362 -1.81 11.74 -11.34
N SER A 363 -1.71 11.13 -10.16
CA SER A 363 -0.59 10.26 -9.81
C SER A 363 -0.50 9.04 -10.72
N ALA A 364 -1.63 8.40 -11.04
CA ALA A 364 -1.68 7.25 -11.94
C ALA A 364 -1.22 7.62 -13.36
N LEU A 365 -1.74 8.72 -13.93
CA LEU A 365 -1.36 9.23 -15.25
C LEU A 365 0.12 9.64 -15.29
N SER A 366 0.64 10.26 -14.22
CA SER A 366 2.06 10.57 -14.11
C SER A 366 2.93 9.31 -14.07
N GLN A 367 2.53 8.27 -13.34
CA GLN A 367 3.27 7.01 -13.25
C GLN A 367 3.37 6.27 -14.59
N ILE A 368 2.40 6.46 -15.48
CA ILE A 368 2.37 5.84 -16.81
C ILE A 368 2.74 6.80 -17.95
N ASP A 369 3.39 7.92 -17.63
CA ASP A 369 3.88 8.91 -18.59
C ASP A 369 2.79 9.47 -19.51
N SER A 370 1.63 9.82 -18.93
CA SER A 370 0.43 10.33 -19.63
C SER A 370 -0.17 11.56 -18.96
N LEU A 371 0.62 12.30 -18.18
CA LEU A 371 0.17 13.49 -17.46
C LEU A 371 -0.16 14.67 -18.39
N ASP A 372 0.44 14.71 -19.57
CA ASP A 372 0.18 15.67 -20.66
C ASP A 372 -1.22 15.55 -21.28
N ARG A 373 -1.95 14.47 -20.98
CA ARG A 373 -3.30 14.22 -21.49
C ARG A 373 -4.42 14.89 -20.67
N ILE A 374 -4.07 15.62 -19.61
CA ILE A 374 -4.99 16.38 -18.76
C ILE A 374 -4.57 17.84 -18.66
N ASP A 375 -5.50 18.70 -18.26
CA ASP A 375 -5.17 20.07 -17.86
C ASP A 375 -4.52 20.05 -16.47
N ALA A 376 -3.19 19.89 -16.46
CA ALA A 376 -2.38 19.85 -15.23
C ALA A 376 -2.59 21.10 -14.38
N LYS A 377 -2.83 22.25 -15.01
CA LYS A 377 -3.07 23.51 -14.30
C LYS A 377 -4.41 23.51 -13.58
N ALA A 378 -5.47 23.09 -14.25
CA ALA A 378 -6.79 22.97 -13.64
C ALA A 378 -6.77 21.98 -12.46
N CYS A 379 -6.12 20.82 -12.62
CA CYS A 379 -6.00 19.84 -11.53
C CYS A 379 -5.20 20.40 -10.35
N PHE A 380 -4.10 21.11 -10.59
CA PHE A 380 -3.32 21.74 -9.53
C PHE A 380 -4.12 22.79 -8.76
N GLU A 381 -4.80 23.66 -9.49
CA GLU A 381 -5.69 24.67 -8.94
C GLU A 381 -6.81 24.03 -8.10
N GLU A 382 -7.38 22.93 -8.59
CA GLU A 382 -8.37 22.15 -7.84
C GLU A 382 -7.79 21.63 -6.52
N LEU A 383 -6.64 20.96 -6.55
CA LEU A 383 -5.97 20.46 -5.34
C LEU A 383 -5.73 21.59 -4.32
N LEU A 384 -5.21 22.74 -4.75
CA LEU A 384 -5.00 23.89 -3.87
C LEU A 384 -6.31 24.45 -3.28
N SER A 385 -7.38 24.44 -4.06
CA SER A 385 -8.68 24.97 -3.64
C SER A 385 -9.34 24.15 -2.52
N TRP A 386 -8.92 22.90 -2.33
CA TRP A 386 -9.46 22.01 -1.30
C TRP A 386 -8.62 21.95 -0.02
N GLN A 387 -7.44 22.59 0.02
CA GLN A 387 -6.60 22.54 1.21
C GLN A 387 -7.19 23.39 2.35
N ASN A 388 -7.38 22.78 3.51
CA ASN A 388 -7.83 23.40 4.75
C ASN A 388 -6.75 24.35 5.32
N ASP A 389 -7.14 25.22 6.27
CA ASP A 389 -6.23 26.21 6.85
C ASP A 389 -5.14 25.57 7.72
N ASP A 390 -5.42 24.40 8.30
CA ASP A 390 -4.45 23.58 9.04
C ASP A 390 -3.48 22.82 8.13
N GLY A 391 -3.63 22.90 6.81
CA GLY A 391 -2.80 22.22 5.82
C GLY A 391 -3.35 20.86 5.35
N SER A 392 -4.39 20.34 5.99
CA SER A 392 -5.02 19.08 5.58
C SER A 392 -5.84 19.20 4.30
N TRP A 393 -6.18 18.05 3.72
CA TRP A 393 -7.26 17.91 2.74
C TRP A 393 -8.45 17.16 3.36
N PRO A 394 -9.66 17.32 2.79
CA PRO A 394 -10.87 16.77 3.40
C PRO A 394 -10.82 15.26 3.59
N GLU A 395 -11.48 14.80 4.64
CA GLU A 395 -11.73 13.38 4.82
C GLU A 395 -12.68 12.87 3.74
N LEU A 396 -12.19 11.94 2.92
CA LEU A 396 -12.94 11.33 1.83
C LEU A 396 -12.81 9.82 1.91
N LEU A 397 -13.88 9.12 1.56
CA LEU A 397 -13.91 7.66 1.51
C LEU A 397 -12.81 7.14 0.57
N ALA A 398 -11.89 6.36 1.11
CA ALA A 398 -10.74 5.85 0.38
C ALA A 398 -10.93 4.37 0.00
N PHE A 399 -11.48 3.59 0.91
CA PHE A 399 -11.79 2.17 0.72
C PHE A 399 -12.85 1.75 1.76
N GLY A 400 -13.36 0.54 1.60
CA GLY A 400 -14.48 0.01 2.36
C GLY A 400 -15.46 -0.69 1.44
N ASP A 401 -16.22 -1.61 2.02
CA ASP A 401 -17.32 -2.24 1.31
C ASP A 401 -18.56 -1.38 1.53
N GLN A 402 -19.06 -0.78 0.45
CA GLN A 402 -20.28 0.04 0.45
C GLN A 402 -21.54 -0.74 0.07
N THR A 403 -21.38 -2.02 -0.30
CA THR A 403 -22.47 -2.81 -0.87
C THR A 403 -22.72 -4.09 -0.07
N LEU A 404 -23.97 -4.52 0.03
CA LEU A 404 -24.28 -5.85 0.56
C LEU A 404 -23.92 -6.99 -0.41
N LYS A 405 -23.27 -6.69 -1.54
CA LYS A 405 -22.86 -7.65 -2.59
C LYS A 405 -22.03 -8.80 -2.01
N TRP A 406 -21.27 -8.52 -0.95
CA TRP A 406 -20.32 -9.46 -0.34
C TRP A 406 -20.65 -9.80 1.11
N GLY A 407 -21.92 -9.64 1.51
CA GLY A 407 -22.44 -10.01 2.82
C GLY A 407 -22.90 -8.82 3.68
N VAL A 408 -23.40 -9.13 4.87
CA VAL A 408 -24.06 -8.18 5.80
C VAL A 408 -23.11 -7.14 6.43
N PHE A 409 -21.80 -7.37 6.32
CA PHE A 409 -20.77 -6.47 6.85
C PHE A 409 -20.37 -5.38 5.85
N GLY A 410 -20.93 -5.40 4.63
CA GLY A 410 -20.54 -4.56 3.50
C GLY A 410 -21.05 -3.12 3.53
N GLN A 411 -21.08 -2.49 4.70
CA GLN A 411 -21.50 -1.09 4.86
C GLN A 411 -20.51 -0.34 5.77
N ILE A 412 -19.23 -0.54 5.52
CA ILE A 412 -18.14 0.03 6.30
C ILE A 412 -17.26 0.83 5.35
N GLY A 413 -17.04 2.10 5.71
CA GLY A 413 -16.12 3.00 5.03
C GLY A 413 -14.90 3.31 5.88
N HIS A 414 -13.79 3.59 5.20
CA HIS A 414 -12.52 3.99 5.77
C HIS A 414 -12.02 5.27 5.09
N ALA A 415 -11.70 6.27 5.89
CA ALA A 415 -11.23 7.57 5.43
C ALA A 415 -10.38 8.28 6.49
N SER A 416 -9.53 9.20 6.09
CA SER A 416 -9.02 10.24 7.02
C SER A 416 -8.51 11.45 6.23
N GLU A 417 -8.47 12.62 6.88
CA GLU A 417 -7.78 13.78 6.32
C GLU A 417 -6.31 13.48 6.03
N SER A 418 -5.65 12.66 6.87
CA SER A 418 -4.25 12.24 6.67
C SER A 418 -4.07 11.44 5.37
N MET A 419 -4.98 10.52 5.07
CA MET A 419 -4.94 9.75 3.83
C MET A 419 -5.07 10.67 2.61
N THR A 420 -6.12 11.49 2.56
CA THR A 420 -6.34 12.42 1.43
C THR A 420 -5.15 13.37 1.26
N THR A 421 -4.60 13.87 2.38
CA THR A 421 -3.44 14.76 2.37
C THR A 421 -2.22 14.10 1.74
N ALA A 422 -1.93 12.83 2.08
CA ALA A 422 -0.79 12.11 1.50
C ALA A 422 -0.91 11.97 -0.02
N PHE A 423 -2.09 11.61 -0.54
CA PHE A 423 -2.33 11.52 -1.99
C PHE A 423 -2.28 12.89 -2.67
N CYS A 424 -2.81 13.93 -2.04
CA CYS A 424 -2.75 15.29 -2.59
C CYS A 424 -1.30 15.79 -2.66
N ILE A 425 -0.46 15.47 -1.68
CA ILE A 425 0.99 15.75 -1.74
C ILE A 425 1.64 15.00 -2.90
N GLU A 426 1.34 13.70 -3.08
CA GLU A 426 1.87 12.93 -4.22
C GLU A 426 1.51 13.62 -5.55
N ALA A 427 0.24 13.96 -5.73
CA ALA A 427 -0.25 14.59 -6.96
C ALA A 427 0.39 15.97 -7.20
N LEU A 428 0.51 16.79 -6.16
CA LEU A 428 1.18 18.10 -6.25
C LEU A 428 2.66 17.94 -6.64
N GLU A 429 3.39 16.96 -6.09
CA GLU A 429 4.78 16.68 -6.49
C GLU A 429 4.88 16.36 -7.99
N ARG A 430 3.90 15.64 -8.55
CA ARG A 430 3.88 15.32 -9.99
C ARG A 430 3.58 16.54 -10.84
N LEU A 431 2.60 17.35 -10.44
CA LEU A 431 2.18 18.53 -11.18
C LEU A 431 3.26 19.63 -11.15
N ILE A 432 3.96 19.84 -10.04
CA ILE A 432 5.08 20.80 -9.97
C ILE A 432 6.21 20.44 -10.93
N LYS A 433 6.43 19.14 -11.17
CA LYS A 433 7.44 18.62 -12.11
C LYS A 433 6.94 18.58 -13.55
N ALA A 434 5.65 18.85 -13.79
CA ALA A 434 5.07 18.88 -15.12
C ALA A 434 5.38 20.20 -15.82
N ASP A 435 5.50 20.16 -17.15
CA ASP A 435 5.59 21.37 -17.96
C ASP A 435 4.20 22.03 -18.02
N TRP A 436 4.10 23.22 -17.44
CA TRP A 436 2.90 24.07 -17.47
C TRP A 436 2.84 24.82 -18.81
N VAL A 437 2.66 24.09 -19.91
CA VAL A 437 2.55 24.69 -21.26
C VAL A 437 1.11 25.10 -21.55
#